data_AF-A0A9P5PA56-F1
#
_entry.id   AF-A0A9P5PA56-F1
#
_cell.length_a   1.000
_cell.length_b   1.000
_cell.length_c   1.000
_cell.angle_alpha   90.00
_cell.angle_beta   90.00
_cell.angle_gamma   90.00
#
_symmetry.space_group_name_H-M   'P 1'
#
loop_
_entity.id
_entity.type
_entity.pdbx_description
1 polymer ?
#
loop_
_entity_poly.entity_id
_entity_poly.type
_entity_poly.pdbx_seq_one_letter_code
_entity_poly.pdbx_strand_id
1 'polypeptide(L)'
;MRDGDVIEVLEAQVGGKPVIYVFPPKGREEMDVSVTVSLVPHWKFSAVYPVVPVQPHQLEKLPGECVTWNVCTHQDQTMTEKSTGLDVSYLYWEATTQGLPLSPPDSPRSGQQQSEDRFDPISSDLSDNDSISVVLPLSRVTQYLDAALKELGLHTEARTSFITYWLPSFNRHTHIAVRFVSQNAYERAAPLTIFPKPDVVVRVFMLFKGVPVSDVESGLWSNATERGVDGVERWRDVVGLDGKDELSDESLFRILEWGGMEVRR
;
A
#
# COMPACT_ATOMS: atom_id res chain seq x y z
N MET A 1 -35.88 9.04 3.57
CA MET A 1 -35.71 8.68 4.97
C MET A 1 -37.07 8.67 5.63
N ARG A 2 -37.43 7.56 6.27
CA ARG A 2 -38.59 7.39 7.14
C ARG A 2 -38.10 7.40 8.59
N ASP A 3 -39.02 7.67 9.51
CA ASP A 3 -38.75 7.56 10.93
C ASP A 3 -38.37 6.10 11.27
N GLY A 4 -37.20 5.90 11.88
CA GLY A 4 -36.61 4.59 12.15
C GLY A 4 -35.55 4.10 11.13
N ASP A 5 -35.25 4.86 10.08
CA ASP A 5 -34.13 4.54 9.18
C ASP A 5 -32.78 4.73 9.90
N VAL A 6 -31.87 3.76 9.77
CA VAL A 6 -30.49 3.85 10.24
C VAL A 6 -29.62 4.43 9.12
N ILE A 7 -28.90 5.51 9.43
CA ILE A 7 -27.90 6.09 8.52
C ILE A 7 -26.54 5.54 8.93
N GLU A 8 -25.96 4.67 8.09
CA GLU A 8 -24.56 4.29 8.22
C GLU A 8 -23.67 5.38 7.59
N VAL A 9 -22.90 6.06 8.42
CA VAL A 9 -21.88 7.02 7.96
C VAL A 9 -20.56 6.27 7.86
N LEU A 10 -20.08 6.10 6.64
CA LEU A 10 -18.76 5.51 6.37
C LEU A 10 -17.77 6.63 6.06
N GLU A 11 -16.69 6.72 6.83
CA GLU A 11 -15.60 7.65 6.51
C GLU A 11 -14.89 7.19 5.23
N ALA A 12 -14.55 8.15 4.36
CA ALA A 12 -13.73 7.87 3.21
C ALA A 12 -12.34 7.36 3.66
N GLN A 13 -11.93 6.22 3.11
CA GLN A 13 -10.59 5.70 3.36
C GLN A 13 -9.59 6.39 2.43
N VAL A 14 -8.38 6.60 2.93
CA VAL A 14 -7.29 7.23 2.19
C VAL A 14 -6.17 6.23 1.99
N GLY A 15 -5.88 5.87 0.75
CA GLY A 15 -4.61 5.27 0.37
C GLY A 15 -3.52 6.33 0.55
N GLY A 16 -2.91 6.34 1.72
CA GLY A 16 -1.99 7.35 2.19
C GLY A 16 -0.55 7.06 1.80
N LYS A 17 0.07 8.06 1.16
CA LYS A 17 1.47 8.12 0.74
C LYS A 17 2.05 6.84 0.10
N PRO A 18 1.47 6.30 -0.99
CA PRO A 18 2.25 5.59 -1.97
C PRO A 18 3.46 6.40 -2.46
N VAL A 19 4.67 5.90 -2.21
CA VAL A 19 5.95 6.47 -2.65
C VAL A 19 6.66 5.45 -3.53
N ILE A 20 7.10 5.87 -4.72
CA ILE A 20 7.78 5.03 -5.70
C ILE A 20 9.23 5.52 -5.86
N TYR A 21 10.17 4.67 -5.48
CA TYR A 21 11.59 4.83 -5.75
C TYR A 21 11.96 4.11 -7.04
N VAL A 22 12.82 4.73 -7.84
CA VAL A 22 13.31 4.21 -9.12
C VAL A 22 14.83 4.09 -9.02
N PHE A 23 15.35 2.87 -9.02
CA PHE A 23 16.79 2.61 -8.89
C PHE A 23 17.36 2.12 -10.21
N PRO A 24 18.06 2.97 -10.98
CA PRO A 24 18.73 2.52 -12.20
C PRO A 24 19.85 1.51 -11.87
N PRO A 25 20.21 0.63 -12.82
CA PRO A 25 21.38 -0.24 -12.68
C PRO A 25 22.64 0.57 -12.38
N LYS A 26 23.44 0.12 -11.40
CA LYS A 26 24.70 0.77 -11.04
C LYS A 26 25.64 0.84 -12.24
N GLY A 27 26.24 2.01 -12.42
CA GLY A 27 27.14 2.29 -13.55
C GLY A 27 26.43 2.81 -14.80
N ARG A 28 25.11 2.89 -14.81
CA ARG A 28 24.36 3.64 -15.80
C ARG A 28 24.33 5.12 -15.41
N GLU A 29 24.74 6.00 -16.34
CA GLU A 29 24.80 7.45 -16.06
C GLU A 29 23.40 8.06 -15.96
N GLU A 30 22.57 7.82 -16.98
CA GLU A 30 21.20 8.30 -17.06
C GLU A 30 20.27 7.23 -17.65
N MET A 31 19.01 7.28 -17.24
CA MET A 31 17.98 6.37 -17.73
C MET A 31 16.62 7.04 -17.76
N ASP A 32 16.02 7.02 -18.94
CA ASP A 32 14.65 7.43 -19.13
C ASP A 32 13.69 6.33 -18.66
N VAL A 33 12.76 6.70 -17.78
CA VAL A 33 11.75 5.81 -17.22
C VAL A 33 10.37 6.47 -17.30
N SER A 34 9.40 5.76 -17.86
CA SER A 34 7.99 6.10 -17.78
C SER A 34 7.35 5.26 -16.68
N VAL A 35 6.72 5.92 -15.70
CA VAL A 35 6.02 5.30 -14.58
C VAL A 35 4.55 5.68 -14.67
N THR A 36 3.67 4.70 -14.81
CA THR A 36 2.22 4.90 -14.90
C THR A 36 1.51 4.17 -13.77
N VAL A 37 0.73 4.91 -12.98
CA VAL A 37 -0.18 4.35 -11.98
C VAL A 37 -1.60 4.52 -12.48
N SER A 38 -2.38 3.46 -12.44
CA SER A 38 -3.83 3.48 -12.68
C SER A 38 -4.56 3.11 -11.41
N LEU A 39 -5.79 3.61 -11.22
CA LEU A 39 -6.62 3.30 -10.05
C LEU A 39 -7.90 2.59 -10.49
N VAL A 40 -8.36 1.64 -9.68
CA VAL A 40 -9.73 1.12 -9.78
C VAL A 40 -10.76 2.23 -9.59
N PRO A 41 -11.99 2.09 -10.14
CA PRO A 41 -13.03 3.11 -10.02
C PRO A 41 -13.42 3.50 -8.59
N HIS A 42 -13.08 2.66 -7.60
CA HIS A 42 -13.30 2.90 -6.18
C HIS A 42 -12.31 3.89 -5.57
N TRP A 43 -11.25 4.26 -6.28
CA TRP A 43 -10.24 5.22 -5.87
C TRP A 43 -10.14 6.37 -6.85
N LYS A 44 -9.87 7.55 -6.32
CA LYS A 44 -9.57 8.76 -7.09
C LYS A 44 -8.31 9.42 -6.53
N PHE A 45 -7.42 9.88 -7.40
CA PHE A 45 -6.23 10.61 -6.95
C PHE A 45 -6.65 11.85 -6.15
N SER A 46 -6.08 11.99 -4.96
CA SER A 46 -6.20 13.19 -4.12
C SER A 46 -4.93 14.03 -4.14
N ALA A 47 -3.78 13.41 -4.39
CA ALA A 47 -2.50 14.09 -4.56
C ALA A 47 -1.59 13.30 -5.51
N VAL A 48 -0.74 14.01 -6.24
CA VAL A 48 0.26 13.48 -7.19
C VAL A 48 1.47 14.40 -7.15
N TYR A 49 2.67 13.85 -7.03
CA TYR A 49 3.91 14.61 -7.04
C TYR A 49 5.06 13.85 -7.75
N PRO A 50 5.82 14.51 -8.65
CA PRO A 50 5.59 15.83 -9.25
C PRO A 50 4.20 15.98 -9.88
N VAL A 51 3.69 17.20 -9.93
CA VAL A 51 2.32 17.46 -10.40
C VAL A 51 2.28 17.34 -11.93
N VAL A 52 1.71 16.22 -12.39
CA VAL A 52 1.45 15.95 -13.81
C VAL A 52 -0.06 15.69 -14.02
N PRO A 53 -0.59 15.81 -15.26
CA PRO A 53 -2.03 15.66 -15.50
C PRO A 53 -2.54 14.27 -15.13
N VAL A 54 -3.61 14.22 -14.35
CA VAL A 54 -4.42 13.02 -14.15
C VAL A 54 -5.35 12.85 -15.36
N GLN A 55 -5.35 11.66 -15.95
CA GLN A 55 -6.12 11.34 -17.15
C GLN A 55 -7.17 10.26 -16.82
N PRO A 56 -8.30 10.21 -17.55
CA PRO A 56 -9.19 9.06 -17.50
C PRO A 56 -8.47 7.85 -18.10
N HIS A 57 -8.63 6.69 -17.45
CA HIS A 57 -8.05 5.43 -17.91
C HIS A 57 -8.59 5.06 -19.29
N GLN A 58 -7.69 4.80 -20.26
CA GLN A 58 -8.05 4.65 -21.68
C GLN A 58 -8.57 3.26 -22.07
N LEU A 59 -8.51 2.23 -21.20
CA LEU A 59 -9.17 0.95 -21.51
C LEU A 59 -10.67 1.05 -21.22
N GLU A 60 -11.47 0.94 -22.29
CA GLU A 60 -12.94 1.06 -22.35
C GLU A 60 -13.74 0.15 -21.39
N LYS A 61 -13.11 -0.79 -20.67
CA LYS A 61 -13.81 -1.78 -19.83
C LYS A 61 -13.83 -1.50 -18.33
N LEU A 62 -12.96 -0.63 -17.80
CA LEU A 62 -12.96 -0.24 -16.39
C LEU A 62 -12.74 1.28 -16.28
N PRO A 63 -13.74 2.06 -15.85
CA PRO A 63 -13.55 3.49 -15.60
C PRO A 63 -12.59 3.68 -14.43
N GLY A 64 -11.66 4.64 -14.52
CA GLY A 64 -10.68 4.92 -13.47
C GLY A 64 -9.81 6.12 -13.84
N GLU A 65 -8.95 6.53 -12.93
CA GLU A 65 -7.95 7.57 -13.19
C GLU A 65 -6.56 6.94 -13.39
N CYS A 66 -5.74 7.56 -14.22
CA CYS A 66 -4.34 7.23 -14.36
C CYS A 66 -3.47 8.48 -14.36
N VAL A 67 -2.20 8.28 -14.02
CA VAL A 67 -1.17 9.31 -14.04
C VAL A 67 0.12 8.70 -14.58
N THR A 68 0.85 9.46 -15.39
CA THR A 68 2.13 9.04 -15.97
C THR A 68 3.20 10.09 -15.73
N TRP A 69 4.26 9.70 -15.05
CA TRP A 69 5.50 10.46 -14.95
C TRP A 69 6.51 9.96 -15.96
N ASN A 70 7.18 10.89 -16.65
CA ASN A 70 8.35 10.58 -17.46
C ASN A 70 9.55 11.19 -16.77
N VAL A 71 10.45 10.36 -16.25
CA VAL A 71 11.61 10.78 -15.48
C VAL A 71 12.91 10.38 -16.15
N CYS A 72 13.97 11.16 -15.93
CA CYS A 72 15.35 10.75 -16.18
C CYS A 72 16.03 10.52 -14.83
N THR A 73 16.53 9.32 -14.57
CA THR A 73 17.21 8.99 -13.30
C THR A 73 18.69 9.38 -13.35
N HIS A 74 19.24 9.75 -12.19
CA HIS A 74 20.63 10.17 -12.00
C HIS A 74 21.43 9.21 -11.13
N GLN A 75 22.76 9.34 -11.14
CA GLN A 75 23.67 8.48 -10.36
C GLN A 75 23.53 8.64 -8.84
N ASP A 76 23.04 9.79 -8.37
CA ASP A 76 22.81 10.07 -6.96
C ASP A 76 21.45 9.56 -6.45
N GLN A 77 20.76 8.73 -7.25
CA GLN A 77 19.44 8.15 -6.99
C GLN A 77 18.30 9.18 -6.99
N THR A 78 18.56 10.42 -7.42
CA THR A 78 17.50 11.36 -7.77
C THR A 78 17.02 11.15 -9.20
N MET A 79 15.94 11.83 -9.57
CA MET A 79 15.42 11.82 -10.93
C MET A 79 14.82 13.18 -11.28
N THR A 80 14.96 13.60 -12.53
CA THR A 80 14.29 14.79 -13.06
C THR A 80 12.99 14.37 -13.76
N GLU A 81 11.86 14.90 -13.34
CA GLU A 81 10.61 14.75 -14.10
C GLU A 81 10.60 15.71 -15.29
N LYS A 82 10.41 15.17 -16.50
CA LYS A 82 10.71 15.86 -17.75
C LYS A 82 9.76 16.99 -18.10
N SER A 83 8.49 16.90 -17.70
CA SER A 83 7.50 17.92 -18.05
C SER A 83 7.58 19.16 -17.16
N THR A 84 7.91 18.97 -15.89
CA THR A 84 8.03 20.00 -14.86
C THR A 84 9.46 20.50 -14.67
N GLY A 85 10.46 19.68 -15.01
CA GLY A 85 11.88 19.97 -14.77
C GLY A 85 12.29 19.85 -13.30
N LEU A 86 11.45 19.25 -12.45
CA LEU A 86 11.73 19.10 -11.02
C LEU A 86 12.63 17.90 -10.76
N ASP A 87 13.67 18.13 -9.96
CA ASP A 87 14.49 17.06 -9.38
C ASP A 87 13.83 16.52 -8.11
N VAL A 88 13.63 15.21 -8.06
CA VAL A 88 12.96 14.52 -6.96
C VAL A 88 13.68 13.22 -6.59
N SER A 89 13.55 12.80 -5.34
CA SER A 89 14.09 11.51 -4.87
C SER A 89 13.10 10.35 -5.10
N TYR A 90 11.82 10.66 -5.29
CA TYR A 90 10.75 9.68 -5.46
C TYR A 90 9.54 10.31 -6.14
N LEU A 91 8.69 9.45 -6.70
CA LEU A 91 7.34 9.79 -7.14
C LEU A 91 6.35 9.50 -6.01
N TYR A 92 5.26 10.24 -5.96
CA TYR A 92 4.28 10.16 -4.88
C TYR A 92 2.87 10.31 -5.41
N TRP A 93 1.95 9.54 -4.84
CA TRP A 93 0.52 9.73 -5.05
C TRP A 93 -0.27 9.40 -3.79
N GLU A 94 -1.50 9.90 -3.72
CA GLU A 94 -2.51 9.49 -2.74
C GLU A 94 -3.84 9.30 -3.45
N ALA A 95 -4.68 8.45 -2.89
CA ALA A 95 -6.05 8.26 -3.36
C ALA A 95 -7.06 8.27 -2.22
N THR A 96 -8.27 8.74 -2.53
CA THR A 96 -9.43 8.69 -1.65
C THR A 96 -10.47 7.75 -2.22
N THR A 97 -11.16 7.01 -1.37
CA THR A 97 -12.27 6.15 -1.81
C THR A 97 -13.43 6.97 -2.35
N GLN A 98 -14.02 6.52 -3.45
CA GLN A 98 -15.23 7.10 -4.03
C GLN A 98 -16.35 6.07 -4.12
N GLY A 99 -17.55 6.46 -3.69
CA GLY A 99 -18.73 5.60 -3.67
C GLY A 99 -19.00 4.95 -2.32
N LEU A 100 -20.10 4.21 -2.25
CA LEU A 100 -20.50 3.41 -1.09
C LEU A 100 -20.20 1.93 -1.37
N PRO A 101 -19.94 1.11 -0.33
CA PRO A 101 -19.91 -0.33 -0.51
C PRO A 101 -21.25 -0.80 -1.10
N LEU A 102 -21.20 -1.77 -2.02
CA LEU A 102 -22.42 -2.37 -2.57
C LEU A 102 -23.27 -2.97 -1.43
N SER A 103 -24.55 -2.61 -1.39
CA SER A 103 -25.55 -3.17 -0.47
C SER A 103 -26.67 -3.83 -1.26
N PRO A 104 -26.94 -5.14 -1.07
CA PRO A 104 -26.22 -6.07 -0.19
C PRO A 104 -24.80 -6.39 -0.73
N PRO A 105 -23.87 -6.85 0.14
CA PRO A 105 -22.58 -7.33 -0.34
C PRO A 105 -22.78 -8.41 -1.39
N ASP A 106 -21.89 -8.46 -2.39
CA ASP A 106 -21.92 -9.49 -3.43
C ASP A 106 -22.06 -10.87 -2.78
N SER A 107 -23.13 -11.59 -3.11
CA SER A 107 -23.31 -12.96 -2.65
C SER A 107 -22.10 -13.78 -3.11
N PRO A 108 -21.51 -14.64 -2.25
CA PRO A 108 -20.37 -15.45 -2.66
C PRO A 108 -20.76 -16.23 -3.91
N ARG A 109 -20.08 -15.96 -5.03
CA ARG A 109 -20.33 -16.67 -6.29
C ARG A 109 -19.93 -18.12 -6.06
N SER A 110 -20.93 -19.01 -5.90
CA SER A 110 -20.70 -20.45 -5.82
C SER A 110 -19.92 -20.90 -7.06
N GLY A 111 -18.64 -21.24 -6.88
CA GLY A 111 -17.75 -21.73 -7.93
C GLY A 111 -16.37 -21.06 -8.01
N GLN A 112 -16.14 -19.94 -7.34
CA GLN A 112 -14.78 -19.43 -7.12
C GLN A 112 -14.22 -20.03 -5.83
N GLN A 113 -13.07 -20.70 -5.93
CA GLN A 113 -12.31 -21.13 -4.75
C GLN A 113 -12.14 -19.92 -3.81
N GLN A 114 -12.32 -20.12 -2.51
CA GLN A 114 -12.17 -19.12 -1.44
C GLN A 114 -10.72 -18.63 -1.26
N SER A 115 -9.91 -18.55 -2.32
CA SER A 115 -8.45 -18.45 -2.23
C SER A 115 -7.81 -17.33 -3.06
N GLU A 116 -8.56 -16.30 -3.47
CA GLU A 116 -7.93 -15.10 -4.03
C GLU A 116 -7.90 -14.01 -2.96
N ASP A 117 -6.70 -13.75 -2.41
CA ASP A 117 -6.43 -12.59 -1.54
C ASP A 117 -6.91 -11.33 -2.26
N ARG A 118 -8.06 -10.76 -1.84
CA ARG A 118 -8.75 -9.67 -2.53
C ARG A 118 -8.65 -8.40 -1.69
N PHE A 119 -7.95 -7.42 -2.23
CA PHE A 119 -7.92 -6.05 -1.70
C PHE A 119 -8.96 -5.20 -2.44
N ASP A 120 -9.83 -4.53 -1.68
CA ASP A 120 -10.78 -3.54 -2.19
C ASP A 120 -10.71 -2.32 -1.28
N PRO A 121 -10.28 -1.16 -1.79
CA PRO A 121 -10.07 0.01 -0.96
C PRO A 121 -11.30 0.52 -0.22
N ILE A 122 -12.51 0.20 -0.70
CA ILE A 122 -13.74 0.60 0.01
C ILE A 122 -14.01 -0.39 1.13
N SER A 123 -13.92 -1.69 0.86
CA SER A 123 -14.45 -2.75 1.73
C SER A 123 -13.43 -3.48 2.59
N SER A 124 -12.13 -3.17 2.45
CA SER A 124 -11.10 -3.78 3.28
C SER A 124 -11.30 -3.48 4.77
N ASP A 125 -11.11 -4.53 5.58
CA ASP A 125 -11.10 -4.47 7.04
C ASP A 125 -10.06 -5.46 7.60
N LEU A 126 -9.75 -5.32 8.89
CA LEU A 126 -8.91 -6.24 9.65
C LEU A 126 -9.75 -6.90 10.74
N SER A 127 -9.52 -8.19 10.97
CA SER A 127 -10.19 -8.94 12.04
C SER A 127 -9.28 -10.05 12.57
N ASP A 128 -9.58 -10.56 13.76
CA ASP A 128 -8.81 -11.66 14.36
C ASP A 128 -8.82 -12.95 13.52
N ASN A 129 -9.92 -13.16 12.80
CA ASN A 129 -10.18 -14.33 11.96
C ASN A 129 -9.52 -14.24 10.58
N ASP A 130 -9.04 -13.06 10.16
CA ASP A 130 -8.16 -13.01 9.01
C ASP A 130 -6.81 -13.57 9.50
N SER A 131 -6.37 -14.68 8.91
CA SER A 131 -5.25 -15.48 9.42
C SER A 131 -3.89 -14.78 9.30
N ILE A 132 -3.87 -13.47 9.03
CA ILE A 132 -2.71 -12.70 8.58
C ILE A 132 -2.45 -11.49 9.47
N SER A 133 -3.49 -10.83 9.99
CA SER A 133 -3.35 -9.61 10.79
C SER A 133 -2.65 -9.88 12.11
N VAL A 134 -1.85 -8.91 12.58
CA VAL A 134 -1.26 -8.89 13.92
C VAL A 134 -1.84 -7.75 14.73
N VAL A 135 -1.91 -7.89 16.04
CA VAL A 135 -2.23 -6.79 16.96
C VAL A 135 -1.04 -6.50 17.84
N LEU A 136 -0.66 -5.22 17.92
CA LEU A 136 0.50 -4.76 18.65
C LEU A 136 0.09 -3.61 19.59
N PRO A 137 0.63 -3.54 20.82
CA PRO A 137 0.53 -2.32 21.61
C PRO A 137 1.33 -1.21 20.92
N LEU A 138 0.87 0.05 21.05
CA LEU A 138 1.49 1.21 20.41
C LEU A 138 3.01 1.30 20.65
N SER A 139 3.47 0.91 21.85
CA SER A 139 4.87 0.92 22.26
C SER A 139 5.79 0.00 21.43
N ARG A 140 5.23 -1.01 20.75
CA ARG A 140 5.98 -1.98 19.92
C ARG A 140 5.85 -1.73 18.43
N VAL A 141 4.87 -0.93 17.99
CA VAL A 141 4.52 -0.79 16.57
C VAL A 141 5.68 -0.27 15.72
N THR A 142 6.40 0.75 16.19
CA THR A 142 7.52 1.34 15.42
C THR A 142 8.67 0.35 15.22
N GLN A 143 9.05 -0.38 16.27
CA GLN A 143 10.12 -1.39 16.21
C GLN A 143 9.72 -2.58 15.35
N TYR A 144 8.48 -3.04 15.49
CA TYR A 144 7.95 -4.13 14.67
C TYR A 144 7.89 -3.76 13.19
N LEU A 145 7.40 -2.56 12.86
CA LEU A 145 7.34 -2.09 11.48
C LEU A 145 8.73 -1.88 10.89
N ASP A 146 9.71 -1.33 11.62
CA ASP A 146 11.07 -1.21 11.09
C ASP A 146 11.67 -2.58 10.74
N ALA A 147 11.50 -3.57 11.62
CA ALA A 147 11.94 -4.94 11.37
C ALA A 147 11.23 -5.56 10.16
N ALA A 148 9.89 -5.47 10.09
CA ALA A 148 9.10 -6.02 9.00
C ALA A 148 9.41 -5.37 7.65
N LEU A 149 9.50 -4.04 7.60
CA LEU A 149 9.82 -3.32 6.38
C LEU A 149 11.26 -3.60 5.92
N LYS A 150 12.20 -3.80 6.85
CA LYS A 150 13.57 -4.22 6.52
C LYS A 150 13.59 -5.61 5.89
N GLU A 151 12.80 -6.53 6.44
CA GLU A 151 12.65 -7.88 5.92
C GLU A 151 12.00 -7.91 4.52
N LEU A 152 11.14 -6.92 4.22
CA LEU A 152 10.55 -6.68 2.91
C LEU A 152 11.49 -5.94 1.93
N GLY A 153 12.75 -5.69 2.31
CA GLY A 153 13.78 -5.09 1.44
C GLY A 153 13.76 -3.56 1.38
N LEU A 154 12.95 -2.87 2.22
CA LEU A 154 12.96 -1.41 2.25
C LEU A 154 14.27 -0.90 2.88
N HIS A 155 14.92 0.05 2.21
CA HIS A 155 16.11 0.75 2.71
C HIS A 155 15.75 1.72 3.84
N THR A 156 16.75 2.17 4.61
CA THR A 156 16.56 2.94 5.85
C THR A 156 15.73 4.22 5.68
N GLU A 157 15.92 4.97 4.60
CA GLU A 157 15.13 6.18 4.33
C GLU A 157 13.65 5.85 4.11
N ALA A 158 13.34 4.86 3.27
CA ALA A 158 11.97 4.40 3.04
C ALA A 158 11.29 3.97 4.35
N ARG A 159 11.95 3.16 5.19
CA ARG A 159 11.38 2.72 6.48
C ARG A 159 11.13 3.89 7.43
N THR A 160 12.08 4.83 7.51
CA THR A 160 11.94 6.03 8.34
C THR A 160 10.75 6.88 7.86
N SER A 161 10.65 7.12 6.56
CA SER A 161 9.59 7.92 5.94
C SER A 161 8.21 7.26 6.08
N PHE A 162 8.16 5.93 6.00
CA PHE A 162 6.95 5.13 6.23
C PHE A 162 6.45 5.30 7.66
N ILE A 163 7.31 5.02 8.65
CA ILE A 163 6.93 5.04 10.07
C ILE A 163 6.55 6.45 10.52
N THR A 164 7.35 7.45 10.15
CA THR A 164 7.11 8.85 10.56
C THR A 164 5.84 9.44 9.95
N TYR A 165 5.45 9.04 8.74
CA TYR A 165 4.18 9.46 8.14
C TYR A 165 2.97 8.91 8.88
N TRP A 166 2.99 7.62 9.27
CA TRP A 166 1.86 6.98 9.94
C TRP A 166 1.81 7.20 11.46
N LEU A 167 2.93 7.59 12.09
CA LEU A 167 3.04 7.79 13.53
C LEU A 167 1.95 8.70 14.12
N PRO A 168 1.57 9.85 13.51
CA PRO A 168 0.47 10.67 14.01
C PRO A 168 -0.89 9.94 14.07
N SER A 169 -1.16 9.02 13.12
CA SER A 169 -2.38 8.20 13.13
C SER A 169 -2.28 7.09 14.17
N PHE A 170 -1.11 6.46 14.30
CA PHE A 170 -0.86 5.45 15.33
C PHE A 170 -1.06 5.99 16.75
N ASN A 171 -0.60 7.21 17.03
CA ASN A 171 -0.70 7.85 18.35
C ASN A 171 -2.14 8.11 18.83
N ARG A 172 -3.16 7.90 17.98
CA ARG A 172 -4.57 7.98 18.35
C ARG A 172 -5.09 6.71 19.03
N HIS A 173 -4.33 5.61 18.93
CA HIS A 173 -4.76 4.28 19.31
C HIS A 173 -3.81 3.65 20.33
N THR A 174 -4.34 2.84 21.24
CA THR A 174 -3.53 2.10 22.23
C THR A 174 -2.95 0.81 21.66
N HIS A 175 -3.73 0.15 20.79
CA HIS A 175 -3.37 -1.07 20.09
C HIS A 175 -3.68 -0.88 18.61
N ILE A 176 -2.84 -1.49 17.77
CA ILE A 176 -2.93 -1.32 16.33
C ILE A 176 -2.92 -2.71 15.70
N ALA A 177 -3.98 -3.02 14.96
CA ALA A 177 -4.02 -4.14 14.04
C ALA A 177 -3.25 -3.77 12.77
N VAL A 178 -2.38 -4.64 12.27
CA VAL A 178 -1.57 -4.42 11.06
C VAL A 178 -1.65 -5.63 10.14
N ARG A 179 -1.76 -5.38 8.84
CA ARG A 179 -1.65 -6.39 7.77
C ARG A 179 -0.98 -5.79 6.54
N PHE A 180 -0.02 -6.48 5.94
CA PHE A 180 0.44 -6.16 4.58
C PHE A 180 -0.42 -6.89 3.54
N VAL A 181 -0.76 -6.19 2.47
CA VAL A 181 -1.50 -6.71 1.31
C VAL A 181 -0.53 -7.40 0.37
N SER A 182 -0.92 -8.53 -0.24
CA SER A 182 -0.08 -9.15 -1.27
C SER A 182 0.10 -8.23 -2.48
N GLN A 183 1.26 -8.33 -3.15
CA GLN A 183 1.53 -7.52 -4.34
C GLN A 183 0.47 -7.72 -5.42
N ASN A 184 0.01 -8.96 -5.62
CA ASN A 184 -1.01 -9.28 -6.61
C ASN A 184 -2.36 -8.62 -6.26
N ALA A 185 -2.77 -8.66 -4.99
CA ALA A 185 -4.00 -7.98 -4.55
C ALA A 185 -3.91 -6.47 -4.73
N TYR A 186 -2.76 -5.86 -4.39
CA TYR A 186 -2.53 -4.43 -4.56
C TYR A 186 -2.44 -4.01 -6.04
N GLU A 187 -1.79 -4.80 -6.90
CA GLU A 187 -1.70 -4.58 -8.35
C GLU A 187 -3.07 -4.48 -9.01
N ARG A 188 -4.05 -5.28 -8.57
CA ARG A 188 -5.42 -5.20 -9.10
C ARG A 188 -6.15 -3.93 -8.70
N ALA A 189 -5.80 -3.33 -7.56
CA ALA A 189 -6.40 -2.07 -7.09
C ALA A 189 -5.71 -0.83 -7.66
N ALA A 190 -4.38 -0.89 -7.81
CA ALA A 190 -3.59 0.20 -8.36
C ALA A 190 -2.51 -0.33 -9.31
N PRO A 191 -2.84 -0.66 -10.58
CA PRO A 191 -1.85 -1.18 -11.53
C PRO A 191 -0.66 -0.24 -11.71
N LEU A 192 0.56 -0.80 -11.70
CA LEU A 192 1.82 -0.07 -11.85
C LEU A 192 2.56 -0.54 -13.10
N THR A 193 2.57 0.29 -14.14
CA THR A 193 3.25 0.01 -15.41
C THR A 193 4.50 0.85 -15.56
N ILE A 194 5.63 0.21 -15.81
CA ILE A 194 6.94 0.86 -15.90
C ILE A 194 7.63 0.50 -17.21
N PHE A 195 8.17 1.49 -17.90
CA PHE A 195 8.94 1.33 -19.13
C PHE A 195 10.28 2.07 -19.06
N PRO A 196 11.42 1.45 -19.42
CA PRO A 196 11.56 0.04 -19.80
C PRO A 196 11.20 -0.91 -18.64
N LYS A 197 11.03 -2.21 -18.91
CA LYS A 197 10.61 -3.16 -17.88
C LYS A 197 11.70 -3.28 -16.80
N PRO A 198 11.36 -3.10 -15.51
CA PRO A 198 12.27 -3.36 -14.40
C PRO A 198 12.56 -4.85 -14.23
N ASP A 199 13.75 -5.15 -13.73
CA ASP A 199 14.15 -6.50 -13.36
C ASP A 199 13.43 -6.93 -12.08
N VAL A 200 13.26 -5.99 -11.13
CA VAL A 200 12.63 -6.22 -9.83
C VAL A 200 11.61 -5.13 -9.52
N VAL A 201 10.43 -5.53 -9.07
CA VAL A 201 9.41 -4.64 -8.51
C VAL A 201 8.99 -5.19 -7.16
N VAL A 202 9.05 -4.36 -6.13
CA VAL A 202 8.53 -4.67 -4.80
C VAL A 202 7.54 -3.59 -4.40
N ARG A 203 6.32 -4.01 -4.07
CA ARG A 203 5.22 -3.13 -3.66
C ARG A 203 4.72 -3.53 -2.28
N VAL A 204 4.90 -2.67 -1.29
CA VAL A 204 4.48 -2.92 0.10
C VAL A 204 3.33 -2.00 0.47
N PHE A 205 2.14 -2.55 0.66
CA PHE A 205 0.98 -1.77 1.06
C PHE A 205 0.44 -2.26 2.41
N MET A 206 0.43 -1.38 3.42
CA MET A 206 -0.02 -1.70 4.77
C MET A 206 -1.46 -1.27 5.00
N LEU A 207 -2.27 -2.15 5.55
CA LEU A 207 -3.52 -1.81 6.19
C LEU A 207 -3.33 -1.80 7.71
N PHE A 208 -3.91 -0.82 8.38
CA PHE A 208 -3.95 -0.81 9.84
C PHE A 208 -5.26 -0.27 10.37
N LYS A 209 -5.58 -0.64 11.62
CA LYS A 209 -6.79 -0.23 12.32
C LYS A 209 -6.49 -0.08 13.82
N GLY A 210 -7.09 0.92 14.46
CA GLY A 210 -7.06 1.04 15.91
C GLY A 210 -7.92 -0.05 16.57
N VAL A 211 -7.39 -0.71 17.59
CA VAL A 211 -8.12 -1.73 18.35
C VAL A 211 -8.36 -1.21 19.78
N PRO A 212 -9.63 -1.13 20.25
CA PRO A 212 -9.94 -0.77 21.63
C PRO A 212 -9.28 -1.74 22.62
N VAL A 213 -8.80 -1.22 23.75
CA VAL A 213 -8.22 -2.06 24.81
C VAL A 213 -9.21 -3.10 25.31
N SER A 214 -10.50 -2.74 25.42
CA SER A 214 -11.58 -3.65 25.83
C SER A 214 -11.66 -4.90 24.95
N ASP A 215 -11.44 -4.74 23.64
CA ASP A 215 -11.60 -5.83 22.68
C ASP A 215 -10.39 -6.77 22.73
N VAL A 216 -9.21 -6.23 23.01
CA VAL A 216 -8.00 -7.03 23.28
C VAL A 216 -8.18 -7.81 24.60
N GLU A 217 -8.61 -7.13 25.67
CA GLU A 217 -8.79 -7.74 27.00
C GLU A 217 -9.92 -8.78 27.03
N SER A 218 -10.98 -8.60 26.25
CA SER A 218 -12.06 -9.58 26.12
C SER A 218 -11.69 -10.79 25.25
N GLY A 219 -10.49 -10.79 24.65
CA GLY A 219 -9.98 -11.86 23.80
C GLY A 219 -10.53 -11.87 22.37
N LEU A 220 -11.18 -10.80 21.91
CA LEU A 220 -11.69 -10.71 20.52
C LEU A 220 -10.57 -10.69 19.48
N TRP A 221 -9.35 -10.35 19.92
CA TRP A 221 -8.14 -10.27 19.08
C TRP A 221 -7.02 -11.23 19.54
N SER A 222 -7.38 -12.36 20.14
CA SER A 222 -6.42 -13.29 20.75
C SER A 222 -5.43 -13.85 19.72
N ASN A 223 -5.92 -14.30 18.56
CA ASN A 223 -5.08 -14.93 17.56
C ASN A 223 -4.11 -13.93 16.92
N ALA A 224 -4.58 -12.72 16.60
CA ALA A 224 -3.77 -11.65 16.04
C ALA A 224 -2.75 -11.12 17.05
N THR A 225 -3.09 -11.08 18.33
CA THR A 225 -2.16 -10.71 19.41
C THR A 225 -1.03 -11.74 19.53
N GLU A 226 -1.36 -13.03 19.50
CA GLU A 226 -0.36 -14.11 19.52
C GLU A 226 0.59 -14.01 18.33
N ARG A 227 0.06 -13.84 17.11
CA ARG A 227 0.87 -13.63 15.89
C ARG A 227 1.78 -12.39 15.97
N GLY A 228 1.41 -11.38 16.76
CA GLY A 228 2.23 -10.17 16.97
C GLY A 228 3.47 -10.40 17.84
N VAL A 229 3.60 -11.57 18.45
CA VAL A 229 4.79 -12.01 19.20
C VAL A 229 5.78 -12.72 18.28
N ASP A 230 5.30 -13.38 17.23
CA ASP A 230 6.12 -14.07 16.26
C ASP A 230 7.04 -13.12 15.47
N GLY A 231 8.05 -13.71 14.81
CA GLY A 231 8.95 -13.01 13.92
C GLY A 231 8.24 -12.35 12.72
N VAL A 232 8.96 -11.45 12.05
CA VAL A 232 8.45 -10.65 10.92
C VAL A 232 8.69 -11.30 9.55
N GLU A 233 9.44 -12.40 9.51
CA GLU A 233 9.89 -13.12 8.31
C GLU A 233 8.71 -13.57 7.44
N ARG A 234 7.60 -13.96 8.09
CA ARG A 234 6.37 -14.40 7.41
C ARG A 234 5.79 -13.36 6.46
N TRP A 235 6.11 -12.06 6.63
CA TRP A 235 5.59 -11.01 5.76
C TRP A 235 6.10 -11.14 4.33
N ARG A 236 7.25 -11.79 4.10
CA ARG A 236 7.73 -12.07 2.75
C ARG A 236 6.76 -12.97 1.99
N ASP A 237 6.33 -14.07 2.63
CA ASP A 237 5.36 -15.00 2.06
C ASP A 237 4.01 -14.32 1.81
N VAL A 238 3.55 -13.48 2.75
CA VAL A 238 2.29 -12.73 2.63
C VAL A 238 2.33 -11.74 1.46
N VAL A 239 3.42 -10.98 1.32
CA VAL A 239 3.59 -10.00 0.25
C VAL A 239 3.83 -10.70 -1.10
N GLY A 240 4.34 -11.92 -1.09
CA GLY A 240 4.70 -12.70 -2.28
C GLY A 240 6.12 -12.39 -2.77
N LEU A 241 7.06 -12.24 -1.83
CA LEU A 241 8.49 -12.06 -2.12
C LEU A 241 9.22 -13.39 -1.96
N ASP A 242 9.45 -14.06 -3.09
CA ASP A 242 10.20 -15.31 -3.14
C ASP A 242 11.71 -15.08 -2.91
N GLY A 243 12.39 -16.04 -2.30
CA GLY A 243 13.85 -16.16 -2.34
C GLY A 243 14.64 -14.99 -1.74
N LYS A 244 15.74 -14.62 -2.43
CA LYS A 244 16.75 -13.64 -1.99
C LYS A 244 16.23 -12.21 -2.14
N ASP A 245 16.74 -11.28 -1.32
CA ASP A 245 16.46 -9.85 -1.45
C ASP A 245 17.08 -9.26 -2.74
N GLU A 246 16.37 -9.39 -3.87
CA GLU A 246 16.82 -8.86 -5.17
C GLU A 246 16.81 -7.32 -5.22
N LEU A 247 16.06 -6.65 -4.32
CA LEU A 247 16.15 -5.20 -4.17
C LEU A 247 17.55 -4.75 -3.71
N SER A 248 18.34 -5.64 -3.12
CA SER A 248 19.72 -5.33 -2.72
C SER A 248 20.74 -5.42 -3.87
N ASP A 249 20.36 -6.01 -5.01
CA ASP A 249 21.29 -6.17 -6.14
C ASP A 249 21.38 -4.87 -6.94
N GLU A 250 22.44 -4.10 -6.72
CA GLU A 250 22.64 -2.81 -7.38
C GLU A 250 22.87 -2.92 -8.90
N SER A 251 23.12 -4.12 -9.45
CA SER A 251 23.26 -4.31 -10.90
C SER A 251 21.93 -4.33 -11.66
N LEU A 252 20.81 -4.45 -10.95
CA LEU A 252 19.48 -4.57 -11.52
C LEU A 252 18.76 -3.22 -11.60
N PHE A 253 17.84 -3.09 -12.57
CA PHE A 253 16.86 -2.02 -12.60
C PHE A 253 15.70 -2.36 -11.66
N ARG A 254 15.57 -1.62 -10.55
CA ARG A 254 14.68 -1.99 -9.43
C ARG A 254 13.69 -0.88 -9.13
N ILE A 255 12.50 -1.29 -8.71
CA ILE A 255 11.42 -0.41 -8.27
C ILE A 255 10.98 -0.83 -6.88
N LEU A 256 10.88 0.16 -5.98
CA LEU A 256 10.30 -0.02 -4.67
C LEU A 256 9.13 0.95 -4.51
N GLU A 257 7.94 0.41 -4.32
CA GLU A 257 6.79 1.19 -3.87
C GLU A 257 6.42 0.79 -2.44
N TRP A 258 6.13 1.78 -1.60
CA TRP A 258 5.43 1.52 -0.34
C TRP A 258 4.30 2.50 -0.12
N GLY A 259 3.25 2.06 0.56
CA GLY A 259 2.11 2.90 0.95
C GLY A 259 1.30 2.24 2.07
N GLY A 260 0.18 2.86 2.44
CA GLY A 260 -0.76 2.20 3.35
C GLY A 260 -2.12 2.87 3.43
N MET A 261 -2.97 2.35 4.30
CA MET A 261 -4.31 2.86 4.52
C MET A 261 -4.75 2.59 5.97
N GLU A 262 -5.23 3.63 6.64
CA GLU A 262 -5.98 3.48 7.89
C GLU A 262 -7.40 3.02 7.57
N VAL A 263 -7.78 1.86 8.07
CA VAL A 263 -9.16 1.37 8.00
C VAL A 263 -9.96 2.00 9.13
N ARG A 264 -10.98 2.79 8.78
CA ARG A 264 -11.83 3.56 9.71
C ARG A 264 -13.25 3.02 9.84
N ARG A 265 -13.37 1.71 10.02
CA ARG A 265 -14.66 1.00 10.12
C ARG A 265 -14.92 0.51 11.53
#